data_AF-A0A1G4IRM4-F1
#
_entry.id   AF-A0A1G4IRM4-F1
#
_cell.length_a   1.000
_cell.length_b   1.000
_cell.length_c   1.000
_cell.angle_alpha   90.00
_cell.angle_beta   90.00
_cell.angle_gamma   90.00
#
_symmetry.space_group_name_H-M   'P 1'
#
loop_
_entity.id
_entity.type
_entity.pdbx_description
1 polymer ?
#
loop_
_entity_poly.entity_id
_entity_poly.type
_entity_poly.pdbx_seq_one_letter_code
_entity_poly.pdbx_strand_id
1 'polypeptide(L)'
;MISCHQLSQMASDYKFNPRVPLRLYLKTCVSLLEEAQESFQSGNVQRSYVMYLRYLDLCTKKLPAHPELLGPQADPDRILARKGYMQLLKLEVPAILKISEDLRLQLERSFAQQAKSLASNVAKQRPLPKERVEEIKLPSTFDESRFKQSISTLQRHTERATAAFQQKESHLVYPELPQLSHPFYAS
;
A
#
# COMPACT_ATOMS: atom_id res chain seq x y z
N MET A 1 2.70 -1.79 9.90
CA MET A 1 3.67 -0.76 9.50
C MET A 1 4.34 -1.25 8.23
N ILE A 2 4.31 -0.47 7.16
CA ILE A 2 4.91 -0.87 5.88
C ILE A 2 6.41 -0.57 5.96
N SER A 3 7.28 -1.53 5.61
CA SER A 3 8.73 -1.32 5.58
C SER A 3 9.22 -0.83 4.22
N CYS A 4 10.43 -0.23 4.15
CA CYS A 4 11.04 0.14 2.87
C CYS A 4 11.13 -1.04 1.90
N HIS A 5 11.40 -2.25 2.40
CA HIS A 5 11.43 -3.46 1.59
C HIS A 5 10.06 -3.78 0.97
N GLN A 6 8.99 -3.66 1.74
CA GLN A 6 7.62 -3.86 1.23
C GLN A 6 7.24 -2.80 0.19
N LEU A 7 7.66 -1.54 0.37
CA LEU A 7 7.46 -0.49 -0.64
C LEU A 7 8.20 -0.82 -1.95
N SER A 8 9.44 -1.31 -1.87
CA SER A 8 10.18 -1.75 -3.06
C SER A 8 9.50 -2.92 -3.77
N GLN A 9 8.93 -3.87 -3.01
CA GLN A 9 8.15 -4.97 -3.59
C GLN A 9 6.89 -4.47 -4.30
N MET A 10 6.15 -3.52 -3.70
CA MET A 10 4.99 -2.88 -4.32
C MET A 10 5.36 -2.12 -5.60
N ALA A 11 6.54 -1.50 -5.65
CA ALA A 11 7.01 -0.80 -6.83
C ALA A 11 7.19 -1.74 -8.03
N SER A 12 7.73 -2.94 -7.80
CA SER A 12 7.92 -3.98 -8.82
C SER A 12 6.66 -4.80 -9.15
N ASP A 13 5.59 -4.65 -8.37
CA ASP A 13 4.32 -5.35 -8.62
C ASP A 13 3.50 -4.68 -9.73
N TYR A 14 3.89 -4.97 -10.97
CA TYR A 14 3.13 -4.63 -12.17
C TYR A 14 3.48 -5.58 -13.32
N LYS A 15 2.58 -5.68 -14.31
CA LYS A 15 2.76 -6.57 -15.47
C LYS A 15 3.31 -5.80 -16.66
N PHE A 16 4.45 -6.25 -17.17
CA PHE A 16 5.05 -5.75 -18.41
C PHE A 16 4.61 -6.61 -19.60
N ASN A 17 4.19 -5.96 -20.69
CA ASN A 17 3.77 -6.63 -21.92
C ASN A 17 4.62 -6.14 -23.13
N PRO A 18 5.48 -6.99 -23.71
CA PRO A 18 6.32 -6.62 -24.86
C PRO A 18 5.56 -6.33 -26.17
N ARG A 19 4.24 -6.61 -26.23
CA ARG A 19 3.40 -6.29 -27.40
C ARG A 19 2.93 -4.83 -27.42
N VAL A 20 3.03 -4.13 -26.28
CA VAL A 20 2.63 -2.73 -26.18
C VAL A 20 3.75 -1.86 -26.78
N PRO A 21 3.46 -0.95 -27.72
CA PRO A 21 4.48 -0.11 -28.35
C PRO A 21 5.36 0.66 -27.35
N LEU A 22 6.66 0.79 -27.63
CA LEU A 22 7.62 1.45 -26.73
C LEU A 22 7.21 2.88 -26.39
N ARG A 23 6.65 3.60 -27.37
CA ARG A 23 6.16 4.98 -27.20
C ARG A 23 5.13 5.10 -26.07
N LEU A 24 4.28 4.10 -25.87
CA LEU A 24 3.30 4.12 -24.78
C LEU A 24 3.99 4.00 -23.42
N TYR A 25 4.98 3.12 -23.30
CA TYR A 25 5.76 3.04 -22.06
C TYR A 25 6.52 4.33 -21.77
N LEU A 26 7.04 5.03 -22.78
CA LEU A 26 7.68 6.33 -22.57
C LEU A 26 6.69 7.37 -22.02
N LYS A 27 5.43 7.37 -22.49
CA LYS A 27 4.38 8.19 -21.89
C LYS A 27 4.11 7.77 -20.45
N THR A 28 4.05 6.47 -20.17
CA THR A 28 3.89 5.95 -18.81
C THR A 28 5.04 6.40 -17.91
N CYS A 29 6.28 6.45 -18.40
CA CYS A 29 7.41 6.97 -17.63
C CYS A 29 7.18 8.42 -17.21
N VAL A 30 6.67 9.29 -18.09
CA VAL A 30 6.31 10.68 -17.75
C VAL A 30 5.24 10.71 -16.67
N SER A 31 4.15 9.97 -16.84
CA SER A 31 3.07 9.92 -15.85
C SER A 31 3.52 9.38 -14.48
N LEU A 32 4.45 8.43 -14.45
CA LEU A 32 5.04 7.94 -13.20
C LEU A 32 5.85 9.03 -12.48
N LEU A 33 6.58 9.87 -13.21
CA LEU A 33 7.33 10.98 -12.63
C LEU A 33 6.41 12.09 -12.13
N GLU A 34 5.37 12.42 -12.88
CA GLU A 34 4.34 13.40 -12.47
C GLU A 34 3.66 12.96 -11.17
N GLU A 35 3.16 11.73 -11.13
CA GLU A 35 2.54 11.16 -9.92
C GLU A 35 3.51 11.12 -8.73
N ALA A 36 4.80 10.81 -8.98
CA ALA A 36 5.82 10.81 -7.93
C ALA A 36 6.04 12.21 -7.34
N GLN A 37 6.06 13.24 -8.19
CA GLN A 37 6.21 14.63 -7.79
C GLN A 37 4.97 15.14 -7.04
N GLU A 38 3.77 14.88 -7.56
CA GLU A 38 2.51 15.25 -6.91
C GLU A 38 2.36 14.59 -5.54
N SER A 39 2.71 13.30 -5.44
CA SER A 39 2.72 12.57 -4.18
C SER A 39 3.70 13.18 -3.18
N PHE A 40 4.89 13.59 -3.64
CA PHE A 40 5.88 14.25 -2.78
C PHE A 40 5.38 15.60 -2.26
N GLN A 41 4.81 16.43 -3.15
CA GLN A 41 4.25 17.74 -2.80
C GLN A 41 3.08 17.62 -1.82
N SER A 42 2.28 16.57 -1.95
CA SER A 42 1.18 16.24 -1.04
C SER A 42 1.63 15.67 0.32
N GLY A 43 2.95 15.53 0.53
CA GLY A 43 3.53 14.96 1.75
C GLY A 43 3.48 13.42 1.83
N ASN A 44 3.00 12.75 0.77
CA ASN A 44 2.96 11.29 0.70
C ASN A 44 4.30 10.74 0.17
N VAL A 45 5.32 10.78 1.04
CA VAL A 45 6.69 10.34 0.73
C VAL A 45 6.75 8.86 0.36
N GLN A 46 5.91 8.02 0.98
CA GLN A 46 5.87 6.58 0.69
C GLN A 46 5.42 6.32 -0.75
N ARG A 47 4.33 6.97 -1.19
CA ARG A 47 3.84 6.80 -2.57
C ARG A 47 4.80 7.38 -3.58
N SER A 48 5.38 8.56 -3.29
CA SER A 48 6.41 9.16 -4.14
C SER A 48 7.59 8.20 -4.37
N TYR A 49 8.10 7.60 -3.28
CA TYR A 49 9.19 6.62 -3.34
C TYR A 49 8.83 5.40 -4.21
N VAL A 50 7.62 4.84 -4.04
CA VAL A 50 7.14 3.70 -4.84
C VAL A 50 7.09 4.05 -6.33
N MET A 51 6.60 5.24 -6.69
CA MET A 51 6.51 5.67 -8.09
C MET A 51 7.87 5.86 -8.73
N TYR A 52 8.83 6.47 -8.02
CA TYR A 52 10.21 6.58 -8.51
C TYR A 52 10.87 5.21 -8.69
N LEU A 53 10.70 4.29 -7.74
CA LEU A 53 11.23 2.93 -7.89
C LEU A 53 10.58 2.18 -9.06
N ARG A 54 9.28 2.37 -9.28
CA ARG A 54 8.56 1.75 -10.41
C ARG A 54 9.07 2.28 -11.75
N TYR A 55 9.30 3.59 -11.85
CA TYR A 55 9.93 4.20 -13.02
C TYR A 55 11.31 3.60 -13.27
N LEU A 56 12.15 3.47 -12.23
CA LEU A 56 13.49 2.91 -12.35
C LEU A 56 13.46 1.45 -12.78
N ASP A 57 12.58 0.64 -12.18
CA ASP A 57 12.41 -0.77 -12.54
C ASP A 57 11.98 -0.94 -14.01
N LEU A 58 11.00 -0.14 -14.45
CA LEU A 58 10.54 -0.13 -15.84
C LEU A 58 11.68 0.20 -16.79
N CYS A 59 12.42 1.27 -16.53
CA CYS A 59 13.48 1.76 -17.42
C CYS A 59 14.72 0.87 -17.42
N THR A 60 15.10 0.28 -16.28
CA THR A 60 16.37 -0.44 -16.16
C THR A 60 16.24 -1.96 -16.31
N LYS A 61 15.07 -2.54 -16.02
CA LYS A 61 14.88 -4.00 -16.07
C LYS A 61 13.94 -4.45 -17.18
N LYS A 62 12.82 -3.77 -17.39
CA LYS A 62 11.79 -4.24 -18.32
C LYS A 62 12.00 -3.72 -19.74
N LEU A 63 12.16 -2.41 -19.91
CA LEU A 63 12.31 -1.78 -21.21
C LEU A 63 13.51 -2.27 -22.02
N PRO A 64 14.71 -2.56 -21.45
CA PRO A 64 15.82 -3.09 -22.24
C PRO A 64 15.51 -4.38 -23.01
N ALA A 65 14.57 -5.19 -22.51
CA ALA A 65 14.15 -6.43 -23.15
C ALA A 65 13.05 -6.22 -24.23
N HIS A 66 12.65 -4.98 -24.50
CA HIS A 66 11.58 -4.69 -25.45
C HIS A 66 12.02 -4.93 -26.90
N PRO A 67 11.20 -5.61 -27.74
CA PRO A 67 11.59 -5.97 -29.11
C PRO A 67 11.92 -4.74 -29.99
N GLU A 68 11.22 -3.62 -29.79
CA GLU A 68 11.50 -2.38 -30.54
C GLU A 68 12.89 -1.78 -30.28
N LEU A 69 13.57 -2.16 -29.18
CA LEU A 69 14.94 -1.72 -28.88
C LEU A 69 16.03 -2.63 -29.47
N LEU A 70 15.72 -3.91 -29.67
CA LEU A 70 16.68 -4.94 -30.07
C LEU A 70 16.80 -5.10 -31.59
N GLY A 71 15.76 -4.74 -32.35
CA GLY A 71 15.73 -4.89 -33.81
C GLY A 71 16.23 -3.68 -34.60
N PRO A 72 16.64 -3.87 -35.87
CA PRO A 72 16.77 -2.78 -36.83
C PRO A 72 15.39 -2.17 -37.09
N GLN A 73 15.29 -0.83 -37.03
CA GLN A 73 14.04 -0.11 -37.19
C GLN A 73 14.12 0.75 -38.46
N ALA A 74 13.22 0.50 -39.41
CA ALA A 74 13.02 1.35 -40.59
C ALA A 74 11.94 2.43 -40.35
N ASP A 75 11.05 2.19 -39.38
CA ASP A 75 9.96 3.10 -39.04
C ASP A 75 10.48 4.32 -38.25
N PRO A 76 10.29 5.56 -38.75
CA PRO A 76 10.76 6.78 -38.09
C PRO A 76 10.21 6.94 -36.66
N ASP A 77 8.98 6.49 -36.40
CA ASP A 77 8.36 6.61 -35.08
C ASP A 77 9.08 5.74 -34.04
N ARG A 78 9.50 4.54 -34.45
CA ARG A 78 10.27 3.62 -33.58
C ARG A 78 11.68 4.10 -33.33
N ILE A 79 12.30 4.71 -34.34
CA ILE A 79 13.63 5.35 -34.20
C ILE A 79 13.55 6.47 -33.17
N LEU A 80 12.51 7.31 -33.25
CA LEU A 80 12.30 8.41 -32.30
C LEU A 80 12.06 7.89 -30.88
N ALA A 81 11.20 6.87 -30.72
CA ALA A 81 10.95 6.25 -29.42
C ALA A 81 12.24 5.66 -28.82
N ARG A 82 13.04 4.94 -29.62
CA ARG A 82 14.34 4.41 -29.17
C ARG A 82 15.30 5.53 -28.74
N LYS A 83 15.36 6.63 -29.49
CA LYS A 83 16.19 7.79 -29.13
C LYS A 83 15.73 8.42 -27.81
N GLY A 84 14.42 8.60 -27.64
CA GLY A 84 13.84 9.13 -26.41
C GLY A 84 14.17 8.26 -25.20
N TYR A 85 14.04 6.94 -25.33
CA TYR A 85 14.46 5.99 -24.30
C TYR A 85 15.95 6.12 -23.93
N MET A 86 16.83 6.27 -24.92
CA MET A 86 18.27 6.44 -24.67
C MET A 86 18.60 7.77 -23.96
N GLN A 87 17.85 8.84 -24.24
CA GLN A 87 18.00 10.11 -23.52
C GLN A 87 17.55 9.98 -22.07
N LEU A 88 16.40 9.32 -21.85
CA LEU A 88 15.88 9.02 -20.52
C LEU A 88 16.92 8.27 -19.67
N LEU A 89 17.53 7.21 -20.21
CA LEU A 89 18.58 6.45 -19.53
C LEU A 89 19.82 7.29 -19.17
N LYS A 90 20.20 8.23 -20.03
CA LYS A 90 21.41 9.04 -19.84
C LYS A 90 21.21 10.21 -18.88
N LEU A 91 20.04 10.84 -18.93
CA LEU A 91 19.78 12.10 -18.23
C LEU A 91 18.93 11.89 -16.98
N GLU A 92 17.79 11.21 -17.14
CA GLU A 92 16.78 11.13 -16.08
C GLU A 92 17.11 10.03 -15.06
N VAL A 93 17.44 8.80 -15.51
CA VAL A 93 17.69 7.68 -14.59
C VAL A 93 18.73 8.00 -13.51
N PRO A 94 19.89 8.62 -13.82
CA PRO A 94 20.87 8.98 -12.79
C PRO A 94 20.35 9.99 -11.77
N ALA A 95 19.52 10.94 -12.20
CA ALA A 95 18.91 11.92 -11.32
C ALA A 95 17.84 11.27 -10.41
N ILE A 96 16.96 10.46 -10.99
CA ILE A 96 15.91 9.76 -10.26
C ILE A 96 16.48 8.75 -9.26
N LEU A 97 17.59 8.07 -9.59
CA LEU A 97 18.29 7.21 -8.65
C LEU A 97 18.72 7.96 -7.40
N LYS A 98 19.33 9.15 -7.53
CA LYS A 98 19.73 9.98 -6.40
C LYS A 98 18.52 10.38 -5.54
N ILE A 99 17.47 10.88 -6.19
CA ILE A 99 16.22 11.27 -5.49
C ILE A 99 15.63 10.07 -4.73
N SER A 100 15.59 8.89 -5.35
CA SER A 100 15.04 7.69 -4.73
C SER A 100 15.85 7.24 -3.51
N GLU A 101 17.18 7.36 -3.54
CA GLU A 101 18.04 7.04 -2.39
C GLU A 101 17.82 8.03 -1.25
N ASP A 102 17.71 9.34 -1.53
CA ASP A 102 17.44 10.35 -0.52
C ASP A 102 16.08 10.11 0.16
N LEU A 103 15.04 9.78 -0.64
CA LEU A 103 13.72 9.42 -0.12
C LEU A 103 13.76 8.15 0.73
N ARG A 104 14.54 7.14 0.33
CA ARG A 104 14.72 5.91 1.11
C ARG A 104 15.27 6.23 2.50
N LEU A 105 16.31 7.07 2.58
CA LEU A 105 16.91 7.49 3.85
C LEU A 105 15.91 8.27 4.71
N GLN A 106 15.10 9.14 4.11
CA GLN A 106 14.05 9.87 4.82
C GLN A 106 12.98 8.92 5.40
N LEU A 107 12.53 7.95 4.61
CA LEU A 107 11.54 6.95 5.03
C LEU A 107 12.06 6.06 6.15
N GLU A 108 13.29 5.58 6.04
CA GLU A 108 13.90 4.71 7.04
C GLU A 108 14.04 5.43 8.40
N ARG A 109 14.41 6.71 8.39
CA ARG A 109 14.41 7.55 9.60
C ARG A 109 13.00 7.69 10.20
N SER A 110 11.99 7.94 9.36
CA SER A 110 10.60 8.07 9.80
C SER A 110 10.08 6.77 10.42
N PHE A 111 10.31 5.64 9.78
CA PHE A 111 9.90 4.33 10.30
C PHE A 111 10.62 3.98 11.60
N ALA A 112 11.92 4.27 11.71
CA ALA A 112 12.67 4.06 12.95
C ALA A 112 12.12 4.91 14.11
N GLN A 113 11.73 6.17 13.85
CA GLN A 113 11.08 7.03 14.84
C GLN A 113 9.72 6.47 15.26
N GLN A 114 8.88 6.07 14.30
CA GLN A 114 7.58 5.48 14.58
C GLN A 114 7.71 4.18 15.40
N ALA A 115 8.67 3.32 15.08
CA ALA A 115 8.93 2.09 15.82
C ALA A 115 9.32 2.38 17.29
N LYS A 116 10.17 3.39 17.53
CA LYS A 116 10.52 3.84 18.89
C LYS A 116 9.31 4.39 19.64
N SER A 117 8.49 5.21 18.98
CA SER A 117 7.26 5.75 19.60
C SER A 117 6.28 4.65 19.97
N LEU A 118 6.09 3.63 19.12
CA LEU A 118 5.24 2.48 19.46
C LEU A 118 5.80 1.68 20.63
N ALA A 119 7.10 1.36 20.63
CA ALA A 119 7.74 0.63 21.73
C ALA A 119 7.60 1.36 23.07
N SER A 120 7.81 2.68 23.08
CA SER A 120 7.65 3.50 24.28
C SER A 120 6.20 3.63 24.76
N ASN A 121 5.21 3.59 23.87
CA ASN A 121 3.80 3.58 24.24
C ASN A 121 3.35 2.22 24.78
N VAL A 122 3.88 1.11 24.25
CA VAL A 122 3.58 -0.25 24.76
C VAL A 122 4.22 -0.48 26.13
N ALA A 123 5.47 -0.05 26.34
CA ALA A 123 6.16 -0.21 27.62
C ALA A 123 5.57 0.63 28.76
N LYS A 124 4.87 1.73 28.43
CA LYS A 124 4.07 2.53 29.38
C LYS A 124 2.67 1.95 29.57
N GLN A 125 2.52 0.63 29.66
CA GLN A 125 1.39 0.09 30.42
C GLN A 125 1.48 0.74 31.80
N ARG A 126 0.54 1.66 32.04
CA ARG A 126 0.40 2.42 33.28
C ARG A 126 0.57 1.40 34.41
N PRO A 127 1.53 1.55 35.34
CA PRO A 127 1.43 0.80 36.57
C PRO A 127 0.05 1.17 37.10
N LEU A 128 -0.87 0.21 37.09
CA LEU A 128 -2.14 0.37 37.78
C LEU A 128 -1.75 0.91 39.16
N PRO A 129 -2.33 2.03 39.62
CA PRO A 129 -2.16 2.39 41.00
C PRO A 129 -2.43 1.11 41.78
N LYS A 130 -1.54 0.74 42.70
CA LYS A 130 -1.83 -0.27 43.71
C LYS A 130 -2.93 0.29 44.62
N GLU A 131 -4.08 0.58 44.04
CA GLU A 131 -5.33 0.69 44.74
C GLU A 131 -5.53 -0.70 45.33
N ARG A 132 -5.72 -0.73 46.65
CA ARG A 132 -5.79 -1.94 47.46
C ARG A 132 -6.51 -3.02 46.66
N VAL A 133 -5.85 -4.16 46.47
CA VAL A 133 -6.54 -5.37 46.03
C VAL A 133 -7.49 -5.70 47.18
N GLU A 134 -8.67 -5.07 47.18
CA GLU A 134 -9.81 -5.67 47.84
C GLU A 134 -9.98 -6.99 47.13
N GLU A 135 -9.83 -8.06 47.90
CA GLU A 135 -10.03 -9.41 47.42
C GLU A 135 -11.48 -9.49 46.92
N ILE A 136 -11.68 -9.27 45.61
CA ILE A 136 -12.98 -9.37 44.96
C ILE A 136 -13.35 -10.84 45.06
N LYS A 137 -14.03 -11.21 46.14
CA LYS A 137 -14.62 -12.53 46.30
C LYS A 137 -15.72 -12.62 45.26
N LEU A 138 -15.58 -13.57 44.35
CA LEU A 138 -16.61 -13.89 43.39
C LEU A 138 -17.94 -14.08 44.16
N PRO A 139 -19.05 -13.53 43.67
CA PRO A 139 -20.35 -13.81 44.23
C PRO A 139 -20.52 -15.33 44.37
N SER A 140 -21.15 -15.80 45.44
CA SER A 140 -21.39 -17.24 45.64
C SER A 140 -22.21 -17.87 44.51
N THR A 141 -22.90 -17.05 43.71
CA THR A 141 -23.66 -17.44 42.53
C THR A 141 -22.82 -17.53 41.25
N PHE A 142 -21.53 -17.20 41.30
CA PHE A 142 -20.66 -17.26 40.13
C PHE A 142 -20.32 -18.71 39.79
N ASP A 143 -20.90 -19.19 38.69
CA ASP A 143 -20.62 -20.51 38.14
C ASP A 143 -19.51 -20.39 37.08
N GLU A 144 -18.30 -20.80 37.47
CA GLU A 144 -17.12 -20.78 36.62
C GLU A 144 -17.29 -21.65 35.37
N SER A 145 -18.04 -22.76 35.47
CA SER A 145 -18.25 -23.68 34.36
C SER A 145 -19.12 -23.06 33.27
N ARG A 146 -20.22 -22.40 33.69
CA ARG A 146 -21.11 -21.66 32.79
C ARG A 146 -20.40 -20.48 32.13
N PHE A 147 -19.56 -19.76 32.89
CA PHE A 147 -18.78 -18.66 32.35
C PHE A 147 -17.79 -19.14 31.29
N LYS A 148 -16.98 -20.18 31.58
CA LYS A 148 -16.04 -20.75 30.61
C LYS A 148 -16.75 -21.25 29.34
N GLN A 149 -17.90 -21.88 29.50
CA GLN A 149 -18.72 -22.32 28.37
C GLN A 149 -19.21 -21.14 27.51
N SER A 150 -19.62 -20.02 28.13
CA SER A 150 -20.02 -18.82 27.41
C SER A 150 -18.86 -18.21 26.59
N ILE A 151 -17.64 -18.18 27.15
CA ILE A 151 -16.44 -17.70 26.46
C ILE A 151 -16.07 -18.62 25.30
N SER A 152 -16.10 -19.94 25.50
CA SER A 152 -15.85 -20.90 24.43
C SER A 152 -16.90 -20.82 23.31
N THR A 153 -18.16 -20.58 23.63
CA THR A 153 -19.23 -20.35 22.64
C THR A 153 -18.96 -19.09 21.84
N LEU A 154 -18.60 -17.97 22.50
CA LEU A 154 -18.26 -16.72 21.84
C LEU A 154 -17.06 -16.88 20.89
N GLN A 155 -15.98 -17.53 21.35
CA GLN A 155 -14.77 -17.77 20.54
C GLN A 155 -15.09 -18.61 19.29
N ARG A 156 -15.89 -19.68 19.43
CA ARG A 156 -16.35 -20.47 18.27
C ARG A 156 -17.21 -19.67 17.30
N HIS A 157 -18.04 -18.74 17.78
CA HIS A 157 -18.81 -17.87 16.90
C HIS A 157 -17.93 -16.88 16.15
N THR A 158 -16.90 -16.34 16.80
CA THR A 158 -15.91 -15.45 16.15
C THR A 158 -15.12 -16.20 15.08
N GLU A 159 -14.65 -17.42 15.37
CA GLU A 159 -13.92 -18.27 14.40
C GLU A 159 -14.80 -18.72 13.23
N ARG A 160 -16.10 -18.98 13.46
CA ARG A 160 -17.06 -19.26 12.38
C ARG A 160 -17.39 -18.02 11.56
N ALA A 161 -17.47 -16.84 12.18
CA ALA A 161 -17.71 -15.58 11.47
C ALA A 161 -16.51 -15.22 10.57
N THR A 162 -15.28 -15.41 11.03
CA THR A 162 -14.07 -15.19 10.21
C THR A 162 -13.94 -16.20 9.07
N ALA A 163 -14.31 -17.46 9.28
CA ALA A 163 -14.36 -18.47 8.21
C ALA A 163 -15.47 -18.20 7.18
N ALA A 164 -16.65 -17.71 7.62
CA ALA A 164 -17.75 -17.33 6.73
C ALA A 164 -17.43 -16.07 5.90
N PHE A 165 -16.58 -15.17 6.40
CA PHE A 165 -16.12 -14.00 5.65
C PHE A 165 -15.19 -14.37 4.49
N GLN A 166 -14.45 -15.47 4.55
CA GLN A 166 -13.57 -15.90 3.45
C GLN A 166 -14.31 -16.61 2.31
N GLN A 167 -15.50 -17.16 2.54
CA GLN A 167 -16.29 -17.81 1.48
C GLN A 167 -17.32 -16.88 0.81
N LYS A 168 -17.55 -15.68 1.35
CA LYS A 168 -18.67 -14.79 0.95
C LYS A 168 -18.24 -13.47 0.31
N GLU A 169 -17.02 -13.38 -0.23
CA GLU A 169 -16.63 -12.24 -1.09
C GLU A 169 -17.21 -12.32 -2.52
N SER A 170 -17.77 -13.46 -2.94
CA SER A 170 -18.28 -13.62 -4.31
C SER A 170 -19.74 -13.21 -4.52
N HIS A 171 -20.49 -12.82 -3.49
CA HIS A 171 -21.86 -12.29 -3.67
C HIS A 171 -22.34 -11.46 -2.46
N LEU A 172 -21.84 -10.23 -2.35
CA LEU A 172 -22.46 -9.21 -1.48
C LEU A 172 -23.46 -8.41 -2.33
N VAL A 173 -24.72 -8.85 -2.38
CA VAL A 173 -25.83 -8.00 -2.80
C VAL A 173 -26.37 -7.34 -1.53
N TYR A 174 -26.06 -6.06 -1.37
CA TYR A 174 -26.64 -5.25 -0.31
C TYR A 174 -28.10 -4.95 -0.64
N PRO A 175 -29.03 -5.07 0.31
CA PRO A 175 -30.36 -4.49 0.12
C PRO A 175 -30.21 -2.97 0.04
N GLU A 176 -30.75 -2.37 -1.02
CA GLU A 176 -30.84 -0.92 -1.17
C GLU A 176 -31.57 -0.31 0.04
N LEU A 177 -31.02 0.78 0.56
CA LEU A 177 -31.64 1.55 1.64
C LEU A 177 -33.01 2.06 1.17
N PRO A 178 -34.05 2.05 2.03
CA PRO A 178 -35.34 2.63 1.69
C PRO A 178 -35.15 4.10 1.26
N GLN A 179 -35.48 4.40 0.01
CA GLN A 179 -35.47 5.78 -0.46
C GLN A 179 -36.62 6.53 0.20
N LEU A 180 -36.30 7.62 0.90
CA LEU A 180 -37.29 8.56 1.44
C LEU A 180 -38.02 9.24 0.29
N SER A 181 -39.11 8.64 -0.17
CA SER A 181 -40.07 9.30 -1.03
C SER A 181 -41.03 10.10 -0.15
N HIS A 182 -40.85 11.41 -0.02
CA HIS A 182 -41.96 12.38 -0.02
C HIS A 182 -41.46 13.79 -0.36
N PRO A 183 -42.13 14.50 -1.28
CA PRO A 183 -41.85 15.89 -1.62
C PRO A 183 -42.70 16.88 -0.78
N PHE A 184 -42.28 18.16 -0.78
CA PHE A 184 -42.93 19.36 -0.22
C PHE A 184 -42.95 19.47 1.33
N TYR A 185 -42.52 20.58 1.91
CA TYR A 185 -43.12 21.91 1.72
C TYR A 185 -42.11 23.05 1.54
N ALA A 186 -42.46 23.92 0.60
CA ALA A 186 -42.07 25.32 0.59
C ALA A 186 -42.75 26.06 1.77
N SER A 187 -41.98 26.92 2.44
CA SER A 187 -42.36 28.22 2.97
C SER A 187 -41.09 29.01 3.25
#